data_AF-A0A9E5YC23-F1
#
_entry.id   AF-A0A9E5YC23-F1
#
_cell.length_a   1.000
_cell.length_b   1.000
_cell.length_c   1.000
_cell.angle_alpha   90.00
_cell.angle_beta   90.00
_cell.angle_gamma   90.00
#
_symmetry.space_group_name_H-M   'P 1'
#
loop_
_entity.id
_entity.type
_entity.pdbx_description
1 polymer ?
#
loop_
_entity_poly.entity_id
_entity_poly.type
_entity_poly.pdbx_seq_one_letter_code
_entity_poly.pdbx_strand_id
1 'polypeptide(L)'
;MPRIAQFNPTRMELLQQKKRMQAAKRAHDLLEDKRDELIQRFLPLIKEVRNLREQVREKLKRAYLDFQQAKMMNSEKQIEECLMWTQAKTSLEITGYSPLKTPQFKIVSEGELLCYGFYESNWELDEGIRSFANVLPSLLELAQGEEEVKRLAKEIDWTRRRVNALEYIFIPQIEEVVKYITMKLEERERAHIINIMKVKELMGK
;
A
#
# COMPACT_ATOMS: atom_id res chain seq x y z
N MET A 1 -24.66 14.53 -12.88
CA MET A 1 -25.99 14.16 -13.43
C MET A 1 -26.06 12.65 -13.44
N PRO A 2 -26.90 12.00 -12.61
CA PRO A 2 -26.99 10.55 -12.61
C PRO A 2 -27.52 10.07 -13.98
N ARG A 3 -26.90 9.04 -14.56
CA ARG A 3 -27.30 8.45 -15.85
C ARG A 3 -28.58 7.60 -15.69
N ILE A 4 -29.63 8.18 -15.13
CA ILE A 4 -30.94 7.53 -14.94
C ILE A 4 -31.55 7.16 -16.31
N ALA A 5 -31.25 7.96 -17.35
CA ALA A 5 -31.70 7.76 -18.72
C ALA A 5 -31.15 6.49 -19.40
N GLN A 6 -30.18 5.78 -18.79
CA GLN A 6 -29.52 4.63 -19.42
C GLN A 6 -30.19 3.29 -19.10
N PHE A 7 -31.13 3.24 -18.13
CA PHE A 7 -31.74 2.00 -17.68
C PHE A 7 -33.18 1.84 -18.18
N ASN A 8 -33.46 0.72 -18.84
CA ASN A 8 -34.81 0.37 -19.26
C ASN A 8 -35.62 -0.09 -18.04
N PRO A 9 -36.77 0.54 -17.73
CA PRO A 9 -37.57 0.20 -16.56
C PRO A 9 -38.30 -1.12 -16.80
N THR A 10 -37.67 -2.23 -16.42
CA THR A 10 -38.24 -3.59 -16.48
C THR A 10 -38.16 -4.25 -15.11
N ARG A 11 -39.05 -5.20 -14.83
CA ARG A 11 -39.02 -5.96 -13.56
C ARG A 11 -37.71 -6.73 -13.38
N MET A 12 -37.13 -7.24 -14.48
CA MET A 12 -35.83 -7.91 -14.46
C MET A 12 -34.71 -6.95 -14.02
N GLU A 13 -34.67 -5.76 -14.60
CA GLU A 13 -33.67 -4.74 -14.24
C GLU A 13 -33.83 -4.31 -12.77
N LEU A 14 -35.05 -4.15 -12.28
CA LEU A 14 -35.31 -3.86 -10.86
C LEU A 14 -34.69 -4.92 -9.93
N LEU A 15 -34.86 -6.21 -10.25
CA LEU A 15 -34.29 -7.30 -9.48
C LEU A 15 -32.76 -7.27 -9.52
N GLN A 16 -32.16 -6.99 -10.68
CA GLN A 16 -30.71 -6.87 -10.82
C GLN A 16 -30.15 -5.71 -9.98
N GLN A 17 -30.78 -4.53 -10.04
CA GLN A 17 -30.34 -3.36 -9.28
C GLN A 17 -30.50 -3.57 -7.76
N LYS A 18 -31.59 -4.21 -7.31
CA LYS A 18 -31.75 -4.59 -5.89
C LYS A 18 -30.66 -5.56 -5.42
N LYS A 19 -30.29 -6.56 -6.23
CA LYS A 19 -29.17 -7.47 -5.93
C LYS A 19 -27.84 -6.72 -5.86
N ARG A 20 -27.59 -5.81 -6.80
CA ARG A 20 -26.39 -4.95 -6.79
C ARG A 20 -26.32 -4.07 -5.54
N MET A 21 -27.44 -3.48 -5.12
CA MET A 21 -27.53 -2.69 -3.90
C MET A 21 -27.15 -3.51 -2.66
N GLN A 22 -27.70 -4.72 -2.52
CA GLN A 22 -27.37 -5.60 -1.40
C GLN A 22 -25.90 -6.02 -1.42
N ALA A 23 -25.36 -6.33 -2.59
CA ALA A 23 -23.94 -6.65 -2.75
C ALA A 23 -23.04 -5.45 -2.38
N ALA A 24 -23.42 -4.24 -2.78
CA ALA A 24 -22.71 -3.01 -2.45
C ALA A 24 -22.69 -2.72 -0.95
N LYS A 25 -23.82 -2.91 -0.25
CA LYS A 25 -23.91 -2.75 1.21
C LYS A 25 -23.02 -3.76 1.94
N ARG A 26 -23.08 -5.05 1.56
CA ARG A 26 -22.15 -6.06 2.11
C ARG A 26 -20.68 -5.74 1.83
N ALA A 27 -20.38 -5.26 0.62
CA ALA A 27 -19.02 -4.89 0.26
C ALA A 27 -18.52 -3.66 1.05
N HIS A 28 -19.40 -2.72 1.38
CA HIS A 28 -19.08 -1.61 2.26
C HIS A 28 -18.65 -2.11 3.64
N ASP A 29 -19.51 -2.92 4.29
CA ASP A 29 -19.23 -3.46 5.63
C ASP A 29 -17.92 -4.26 5.67
N LEU A 30 -17.70 -5.13 4.67
CA LEU A 30 -16.46 -5.92 4.57
C LEU A 30 -15.21 -5.05 4.36
N LEU A 31 -15.32 -3.96 3.60
CA LEU A 31 -14.17 -3.07 3.36
C LEU A 31 -13.90 -2.17 4.57
N GLU A 32 -14.92 -1.83 5.34
CA GLU A 32 -14.78 -1.15 6.62
C GLU A 32 -14.05 -2.04 7.63
N ASP A 33 -14.48 -3.30 7.79
CA ASP A 33 -13.79 -4.26 8.66
C ASP A 33 -12.32 -4.45 8.24
N LYS A 34 -12.06 -4.61 6.93
CA LYS A 34 -10.70 -4.73 6.39
C LYS A 34 -9.86 -3.49 6.69
N ARG A 35 -10.44 -2.28 6.56
CA ARG A 35 -9.74 -1.02 6.86
C ARG A 35 -9.29 -1.01 8.32
N ASP A 36 -10.19 -1.37 9.22
CA ASP A 36 -9.93 -1.31 10.66
C ASP A 36 -8.88 -2.34 11.08
N GLU A 37 -8.91 -3.55 10.50
CA GLU A 37 -7.85 -4.56 10.66
C GLU A 37 -6.49 -4.05 10.16
N LEU A 38 -6.45 -3.42 8.98
CA LEU A 38 -5.21 -2.85 8.43
C LEU A 38 -4.65 -1.74 9.34
N ILE A 39 -5.50 -0.90 9.91
CA ILE A 39 -5.09 0.15 10.86
C ILE A 39 -4.51 -0.46 12.13
N GLN A 40 -5.14 -1.52 12.67
CA GLN A 40 -4.63 -2.22 13.85
C GLN A 40 -3.23 -2.80 13.62
N ARG A 41 -2.95 -3.33 12.42
CA ARG A 41 -1.61 -3.83 12.05
C ARG A 41 -0.61 -2.70 11.78
N PHE A 42 -1.07 -1.56 11.26
CA PHE A 42 -0.22 -0.44 10.84
C PHE A 42 0.42 0.32 12.01
N LEU A 43 -0.34 0.57 13.08
CA LEU A 43 0.15 1.33 14.24
C LEU A 43 1.36 0.71 14.97
N PRO A 44 1.41 -0.60 15.29
CA PRO A 44 2.59 -1.19 15.90
C PRO A 44 3.78 -1.19 14.95
N LEU A 45 3.57 -1.51 13.67
CA LEU A 45 4.62 -1.56 12.65
C LEU A 45 5.33 -0.19 12.50
N ILE A 46 4.58 0.92 12.51
CA ILE A 46 5.19 2.27 12.48
C ILE A 46 6.11 2.50 13.68
N LYS A 47 5.70 2.05 14.87
CA LYS A 47 6.51 2.24 16.09
C LYS A 47 7.80 1.45 16.00
N GLU A 48 7.74 0.20 15.53
CA GLU A 48 8.91 -0.64 15.31
C GLU A 48 9.88 -0.02 14.29
N VAL A 49 9.36 0.42 13.14
CA VAL A 49 10.17 1.07 12.10
C VAL A 49 10.77 2.38 12.59
N ARG A 50 10.03 3.17 13.40
CA ARG A 50 10.55 4.39 14.01
C ARG A 50 11.73 4.10 14.95
N ASN A 51 11.61 3.07 15.79
CA ASN A 51 12.67 2.66 16.70
C ASN A 51 13.91 2.16 15.93
N LEU A 52 13.71 1.33 14.90
CA LEU A 52 14.79 0.87 14.01
C LEU A 52 15.48 2.04 13.32
N ARG A 53 14.71 3.04 12.85
CA ARG A 53 15.25 4.24 12.22
C ARG A 53 16.15 5.02 13.17
N GLU A 54 15.77 5.14 14.43
CA GLU A 54 16.56 5.83 15.45
C GLU A 54 17.87 5.08 15.75
N GLN A 55 17.80 3.75 15.90
CA GLN A 55 18.99 2.90 16.08
C GLN A 55 19.95 2.97 14.89
N VAL A 56 19.44 2.87 13.66
CA VAL A 56 20.26 2.97 12.44
C VAL A 56 20.89 4.35 12.33
N ARG A 57 20.16 5.42 12.69
CA ARG A 57 20.69 6.78 12.69
C ARG A 57 21.84 6.94 13.68
N GLU A 58 21.73 6.37 14.87
CA GLU A 58 22.82 6.38 15.85
C GLU A 58 24.05 5.62 15.35
N LYS A 59 23.87 4.41 14.80
CA LYS A 59 24.98 3.62 14.24
C LYS A 59 25.64 4.34 13.06
N LEU A 60 24.86 4.93 12.16
CA LEU A 60 25.40 5.75 11.06
C LEU A 60 26.19 6.95 11.58
N LYS A 61 25.66 7.66 12.59
CA LYS A 61 26.36 8.80 13.19
C LYS A 61 27.72 8.38 13.75
N ARG A 62 27.80 7.22 14.41
CA ARG A 62 29.09 6.65 14.89
C ARG A 62 30.01 6.33 13.72
N ALA A 63 29.54 5.59 12.72
CA ALA A 63 30.35 5.26 11.54
C ALA A 63 30.89 6.50 10.82
N TYR A 64 30.10 7.57 10.71
CA TYR A 64 30.56 8.84 10.15
C TYR A 64 31.61 9.55 11.02
N LEU A 65 31.48 9.47 12.36
CA LEU A 65 32.49 10.02 13.27
C LEU A 65 33.81 9.26 13.17
N ASP A 66 33.76 7.92 13.17
CA ASP A 66 34.93 7.05 13.01
C ASP A 66 35.65 7.35 11.69
N PHE A 67 34.88 7.49 10.59
CA PHE A 67 35.42 7.85 9.29
C PHE A 67 35.98 9.28 9.23
N GLN A 68 35.35 10.24 9.93
CA GLN A 68 35.90 11.59 10.03
C GLN A 68 37.23 11.60 10.78
N GLN A 69 37.38 10.80 11.85
CA GLN A 69 38.66 10.66 12.54
C GLN A 69 39.72 10.07 11.62
N ALA A 70 39.37 9.04 10.83
CA ALA A 70 40.25 8.50 9.81
C ALA A 70 40.69 9.56 8.76
N LYS A 71 39.77 10.44 8.32
CA LYS A 71 40.08 11.57 7.42
C LYS A 71 40.95 12.66 8.06
N MET A 72 41.00 12.77 9.38
CA MET A 72 41.87 13.74 10.06
C MET A 72 43.31 13.25 10.14
N MET A 73 43.50 11.92 10.27
CA MET A 73 44.82 11.31 10.36
C MET A 73 45.46 11.02 8.99
N ASN A 74 44.64 10.70 7.99
CA ASN A 74 45.09 10.40 6.62
C ASN A 74 44.79 11.54 5.66
N SER A 75 45.66 11.74 4.66
CA SER A 75 45.32 12.63 3.54
C SER A 75 44.22 12.02 2.68
N GLU A 76 43.42 12.87 2.02
CA GLU A 76 42.31 12.41 1.18
C GLU A 76 42.76 11.47 0.06
N LYS A 77 43.93 11.74 -0.53
CA LYS A 77 44.54 10.89 -1.57
C LYS A 77 44.86 9.48 -1.08
N GLN A 78 45.36 9.34 0.14
CA GLN A 78 45.68 8.02 0.71
C GLN A 78 44.44 7.16 0.93
N ILE A 79 43.33 7.78 1.36
CA ILE A 79 42.04 7.08 1.49
C ILE A 79 41.52 6.66 0.12
N GLU A 80 41.60 7.53 -0.89
CA GLU A 80 41.21 7.20 -2.27
C GLU A 80 42.03 6.04 -2.83
N GLU A 81 43.34 6.02 -2.60
CA GLU A 81 44.23 4.93 -3.02
C GLU A 81 43.88 3.61 -2.32
N CYS A 82 43.59 3.63 -1.02
CA CYS A 82 43.16 2.44 -0.27
C CYS A 82 41.81 1.88 -0.75
N LEU A 83 40.87 2.74 -1.16
CA LEU A 83 39.52 2.35 -1.59
C LEU A 83 39.42 2.06 -3.10
N MET A 84 40.48 2.30 -3.87
CA MET A 84 40.48 2.09 -5.33
C MET A 84 40.31 0.61 -5.70
N TRP A 85 40.81 -0.31 -4.86
CA TRP A 85 40.69 -1.75 -5.05
C TRP A 85 39.92 -2.41 -3.91
N THR A 86 38.64 -2.73 -4.16
CA THR A 86 37.79 -3.50 -3.23
C THR A 86 37.56 -4.91 -3.75
N GLN A 87 37.85 -5.94 -2.94
CA GLN A 87 37.51 -7.33 -3.28
C GLN A 87 36.14 -7.73 -2.73
N ALA A 88 35.63 -7.01 -1.72
CA ALA A 88 34.29 -7.21 -1.18
C ALA A 88 33.22 -6.94 -2.25
N LYS A 89 32.49 -7.99 -2.63
CA LYS A 89 31.30 -7.90 -3.46
C LYS A 89 30.09 -8.20 -2.59
N THR A 90 29.10 -7.31 -2.65
CA THR A 90 27.84 -7.49 -1.93
C THR A 90 26.70 -7.61 -2.94
N SER A 91 25.99 -8.73 -2.90
CA SER A 91 24.79 -8.97 -3.69
C SER A 91 23.57 -9.08 -2.77
N LEU A 92 22.40 -8.78 -3.34
CA LEU A 92 21.11 -8.90 -2.67
C LEU A 92 20.32 -10.03 -3.32
N GLU A 93 19.96 -11.03 -2.52
CA GLU A 93 19.12 -12.13 -2.95
C GLU A 93 17.72 -11.97 -2.38
N ILE A 94 16.70 -12.26 -3.20
CA ILE A 94 15.31 -12.26 -2.74
C ILE A 94 15.01 -13.64 -2.15
N THR A 95 14.80 -13.69 -0.83
CA THR A 95 14.49 -14.94 -0.12
C THR A 95 12.99 -15.27 -0.16
N GLY A 96 12.13 -14.26 -0.24
CA GLY A 96 10.69 -14.45 -0.21
C GLY A 96 9.90 -13.16 -0.33
N TYR A 97 8.59 -13.28 -0.14
CA TYR A 97 7.66 -12.15 -0.13
C TYR A 97 6.86 -12.16 1.18
N SER A 98 6.75 -10.99 1.83
CA SER A 98 5.82 -10.79 2.95
C SER A 98 4.36 -10.88 2.45
N PRO A 99 3.36 -11.12 3.32
CA PRO A 99 1.93 -11.06 2.99
C PRO A 99 1.50 -9.79 2.24
N LEU A 100 2.25 -8.69 2.38
CA LEU A 100 2.04 -7.41 1.69
C LEU A 100 2.75 -7.31 0.32
N LYS A 101 3.21 -8.45 -0.21
CA LYS A 101 3.97 -8.59 -1.47
C LYS A 101 5.26 -7.76 -1.49
N THR A 102 5.81 -7.42 -0.33
CA THR A 102 7.15 -6.80 -0.22
C THR A 102 8.21 -7.88 -0.32
N PRO A 103 9.21 -7.75 -1.21
CA PRO A 103 10.32 -8.70 -1.29
C PRO A 103 11.18 -8.59 -0.02
N GLN A 104 11.54 -9.73 0.53
CA GLN A 104 12.54 -9.85 1.59
C GLN A 104 13.90 -10.08 0.95
N PHE A 105 14.87 -9.29 1.36
CA PHE A 105 16.24 -9.36 0.84
C PHE A 105 17.17 -9.95 1.89
N LYS A 106 18.13 -10.75 1.41
CA LYS A 106 19.28 -11.23 2.18
C LYS A 106 20.55 -10.72 1.54
N ILE A 107 21.50 -10.33 2.37
CA ILE A 107 22.82 -9.88 1.93
C ILE A 107 23.71 -11.11 1.77
N VAL A 108 24.32 -11.25 0.61
CA VAL A 108 25.41 -12.19 0.37
C VAL A 108 26.67 -11.37 0.12
N SER A 109 27.62 -11.49 1.03
CA SER A 109 28.91 -10.80 0.94
C SER A 109 30.02 -11.82 0.66
N GLU A 110 30.75 -11.61 -0.43
CA GLU A 110 31.91 -12.41 -0.82
C GLU A 110 33.17 -11.55 -0.82
N GLY A 111 34.30 -12.14 -0.44
CA GLY A 111 35.61 -11.46 -0.39
C GLY A 111 35.94 -10.85 0.97
N GLU A 112 37.16 -10.35 1.09
CA GLU A 112 37.63 -9.66 2.28
C GLU A 112 37.19 -8.19 2.27
N LEU A 113 36.84 -7.66 3.44
CA LEU A 113 36.42 -6.28 3.60
C LEU A 113 37.61 -5.30 3.56
N LEU A 114 38.77 -5.74 4.04
CA LEU A 114 40.01 -4.98 4.10
C LEU A 114 40.98 -5.59 3.09
N CYS A 115 41.24 -4.90 1.97
CA CYS A 115 42.05 -5.43 0.86
C CYS A 115 43.22 -4.53 0.47
N TYR A 116 43.50 -3.47 1.23
CA TYR A 116 44.61 -2.55 0.99
C TYR A 116 45.86 -2.92 1.79
N GLY A 117 47.00 -2.41 1.36
CA GLY A 117 48.29 -2.64 2.02
C GLY A 117 48.50 -1.77 3.25
N PHE A 118 49.28 -2.27 4.21
CA PHE A 118 49.59 -1.59 5.48
C PHE A 118 50.42 -0.30 5.36
N TYR A 119 50.91 0.02 4.16
CA TYR A 119 51.96 1.04 3.97
C TYR A 119 51.46 2.48 4.13
N GLU A 120 50.14 2.73 4.07
CA GLU A 120 49.53 4.04 4.34
C GLU A 120 48.13 3.92 4.99
N SER A 121 47.79 2.74 5.49
CA SER A 121 46.51 2.48 6.14
C SER A 121 46.61 2.65 7.65
N ASN A 122 45.60 3.30 8.25
CA ASN A 122 45.51 3.41 9.70
C ASN A 122 44.38 2.54 10.27
N TRP A 123 44.53 2.16 11.53
CA TRP A 123 43.53 1.39 12.26
C TRP A 123 42.18 2.13 12.37
N GLU A 124 42.16 3.48 12.40
CA GLU A 124 40.91 4.25 12.38
C GLU A 124 40.14 4.07 11.05
N LEU A 125 40.85 3.88 9.93
CA LEU A 125 40.23 3.63 8.62
C LEU A 125 39.60 2.23 8.59
N ASP A 126 40.31 1.23 9.11
CA ASP A 126 39.78 -0.13 9.29
C ASP A 126 38.50 -0.12 10.14
N GLU A 127 38.51 0.61 11.26
CA GLU A 127 37.37 0.75 12.16
C GLU A 127 36.20 1.43 11.46
N GLY A 128 36.43 2.53 10.74
CA GLY A 128 35.39 3.20 9.96
C GLY A 128 34.73 2.28 8.92
N ILE A 129 35.52 1.51 8.17
CA ILE A 129 35.01 0.56 7.17
C ILE A 129 34.19 -0.55 7.83
N ARG A 130 34.65 -1.09 8.97
CA ARG A 130 33.90 -2.09 9.74
C ARG A 130 32.60 -1.52 10.31
N SER A 131 32.63 -0.30 10.83
CA SER A 131 31.44 0.41 11.33
C SER A 131 30.39 0.56 10.24
N PHE A 132 30.78 0.93 9.01
CA PHE A 132 29.85 0.97 7.88
C PHE A 132 29.33 -0.41 7.47
N ALA A 133 30.18 -1.43 7.43
CA ALA A 133 29.77 -2.80 7.10
C ALA A 133 28.74 -3.34 8.12
N ASN A 134 28.90 -3.01 9.40
CA ASN A 134 27.96 -3.38 10.47
C ASN A 134 26.61 -2.65 10.39
N VAL A 135 26.58 -1.45 9.81
CA VAL A 135 25.34 -0.68 9.60
C VAL A 135 24.51 -1.27 8.44
N LEU A 136 25.17 -1.80 7.42
CA LEU A 136 24.54 -2.20 6.16
C LEU A 136 23.37 -3.22 6.34
N PRO A 137 23.47 -4.25 7.20
CA PRO A 137 22.33 -5.12 7.52
C PRO A 137 21.16 -4.39 8.18
N SER A 138 21.41 -3.56 9.18
CA SER A 138 20.35 -2.78 9.86
C SER A 138 19.69 -1.76 8.93
N LEU A 139 20.45 -1.20 7.97
CA LEU A 139 19.91 -0.31 6.94
C LEU A 139 18.98 -1.06 5.98
N LEU A 140 19.32 -2.29 5.62
CA LEU A 140 18.47 -3.13 4.77
C LEU A 140 17.17 -3.51 5.48
N GLU A 141 17.23 -3.92 6.75
CA GLU A 141 16.06 -4.19 7.58
C GLU A 141 15.14 -2.97 7.67
N LEU A 142 15.71 -1.78 7.89
CA LEU A 142 14.97 -0.53 7.90
C LEU A 142 14.30 -0.27 6.55
N ALA A 143 15.01 -0.44 5.44
CA ALA A 143 14.46 -0.24 4.10
C ALA A 143 13.28 -1.18 3.80
N GLN A 144 13.37 -2.44 4.24
CA GLN A 144 12.27 -3.41 4.11
C GLN A 144 11.05 -2.99 4.93
N GLY A 145 11.24 -2.62 6.20
CA GLY A 145 10.17 -2.17 7.08
C GLY A 145 9.49 -0.88 6.57
N GLU A 146 10.28 0.08 6.08
CA GLU A 146 9.74 1.32 5.51
C GLU A 146 8.91 1.09 4.25
N GLU A 147 9.35 0.20 3.36
CA GLU A 147 8.56 -0.15 2.17
C GLU A 147 7.27 -0.90 2.54
N GLU A 148 7.30 -1.76 3.55
CA GLU A 148 6.11 -2.44 4.07
C GLU A 148 5.08 -1.45 4.65
N VAL A 149 5.52 -0.52 5.51
CA VAL A 149 4.69 0.56 6.04
C VAL A 149 4.11 1.40 4.90
N LYS A 150 4.92 1.76 3.90
CA LYS A 150 4.48 2.56 2.75
C LYS A 150 3.41 1.85 1.91
N ARG A 151 3.54 0.54 1.73
CA ARG A 151 2.52 -0.25 1.01
C ARG A 151 1.24 -0.40 1.81
N LEU A 152 1.33 -0.65 3.12
CA LEU A 152 0.18 -0.65 4.02
C LEU A 152 -0.56 0.68 3.99
N ALA A 153 0.17 1.80 4.09
CA ALA A 153 -0.43 3.13 4.04
C ALA A 153 -1.21 3.35 2.73
N LYS A 154 -0.63 2.95 1.58
CA LYS A 154 -1.33 3.01 0.29
C LYS A 154 -2.60 2.16 0.27
N GLU A 155 -2.54 0.94 0.78
CA GLU A 155 -3.70 0.03 0.81
C GLU A 155 -4.83 0.57 1.71
N ILE A 156 -4.48 1.18 2.86
CA ILE A 156 -5.43 1.85 3.75
C ILE A 156 -6.10 3.02 3.04
N ASP A 157 -5.32 3.88 2.36
CA ASP A 157 -5.85 5.01 1.60
C ASP A 157 -6.78 4.56 0.47
N TRP A 158 -6.39 3.53 -0.28
CA TRP A 158 -7.24 2.94 -1.32
C TRP A 158 -8.55 2.38 -0.77
N THR A 159 -8.47 1.65 0.34
CA THR A 159 -9.63 1.06 1.02
C THR A 159 -10.56 2.16 1.53
N ARG A 160 -10.03 3.19 2.20
CA ARG A 160 -10.79 4.36 2.66
C ARG A 160 -11.49 5.08 1.51
N ARG A 161 -10.78 5.36 0.42
CA ARG A 161 -11.37 6.01 -0.76
C ARG A 161 -12.50 5.16 -1.36
N ARG A 162 -12.36 3.83 -1.33
CA ARG A 162 -13.35 2.91 -1.87
C ARG A 162 -14.59 2.79 -0.98
N VAL A 163 -14.43 2.76 0.34
CA VAL A 163 -15.55 2.84 1.31
C VAL A 163 -16.32 4.14 1.09
N ASN A 164 -15.64 5.29 1.04
CA ASN A 164 -16.29 6.57 0.80
C ASN A 164 -17.00 6.64 -0.56
N ALA A 165 -16.41 6.07 -1.62
CA ALA A 165 -17.06 5.99 -2.92
C ALA A 165 -18.32 5.12 -2.90
N LEU A 166 -18.34 4.04 -2.10
CA LEU A 166 -19.54 3.22 -1.92
C LEU A 166 -20.62 3.98 -1.15
N GLU A 167 -20.26 4.59 -0.03
CA GLU A 167 -21.17 5.29 0.88
C GLU A 167 -21.82 6.52 0.24
N TYR A 168 -21.02 7.41 -0.36
CA TYR A 168 -21.50 8.73 -0.81
C TYR A 168 -21.86 8.80 -2.30
N ILE A 169 -21.42 7.84 -3.13
CA ILE A 169 -21.61 7.91 -4.59
C ILE A 169 -22.40 6.70 -5.08
N PHE A 170 -21.90 5.48 -4.88
CA PHE A 170 -22.42 4.30 -5.54
C PHE A 170 -23.77 3.82 -4.96
N ILE A 171 -23.88 3.72 -3.63
CA ILE A 171 -25.12 3.29 -2.97
C ILE A 171 -26.26 4.29 -3.25
N PRO A 172 -26.07 5.61 -3.06
CA PRO A 172 -27.12 6.60 -3.37
C PRO A 172 -27.57 6.56 -4.84
N GLN A 173 -26.62 6.42 -5.78
CA GLN A 173 -26.96 6.31 -7.21
C GLN A 173 -27.81 5.08 -7.52
N ILE A 174 -27.50 3.93 -6.94
CA ILE A 174 -28.32 2.72 -7.14
C ILE A 174 -29.70 2.89 -6.50
N GLU A 175 -29.78 3.51 -5.33
CA GLU A 175 -31.07 3.79 -4.67
C GLU A 175 -31.95 4.72 -5.52
N GLU A 176 -31.38 5.75 -6.14
CA GLU A 176 -32.09 6.60 -7.10
C GLU A 176 -32.60 5.81 -8.32
N VAL A 177 -31.77 4.94 -8.90
CA VAL A 177 -32.18 4.11 -10.06
C VAL A 177 -33.29 3.13 -9.67
N VAL A 178 -33.18 2.47 -8.51
CA VAL A 178 -34.22 1.56 -8.00
C VAL A 178 -35.53 2.32 -7.79
N LYS A 179 -35.49 3.52 -7.19
CA LYS A 179 -36.66 4.36 -7.00
C LYS A 179 -37.30 4.76 -8.32
N TYR A 180 -36.50 5.16 -9.31
CA TYR A 180 -36.97 5.51 -10.65
C TYR A 180 -37.65 4.35 -11.38
N ILE A 181 -37.03 3.16 -11.39
CA ILE A 181 -37.61 1.97 -12.04
C ILE A 181 -38.93 1.58 -11.36
N THR A 182 -38.96 1.63 -10.02
CA THR A 182 -40.17 1.30 -9.25
C THR A 182 -41.31 2.25 -9.60
N MET A 183 -41.06 3.56 -9.59
CA MET A 183 -42.04 4.58 -9.97
C MET A 183 -42.59 4.37 -11.39
N LYS A 184 -41.73 4.04 -12.36
CA LYS A 184 -42.16 3.80 -13.75
C LYS A 184 -42.95 2.51 -13.93
N LEU A 185 -42.65 1.46 -13.15
CA LEU A 185 -43.43 0.23 -13.15
C LEU A 185 -44.82 0.44 -12.55
N GLU A 186 -44.92 1.16 -11.43
CA GLU A 186 -46.21 1.52 -10.81
C GLU A 186 -47.08 2.39 -11.72
N GLU A 187 -46.48 3.30 -12.48
CA GLU A 187 -47.18 4.15 -13.45
C GLU A 187 -47.74 3.33 -14.63
N ARG A 188 -46.97 2.34 -15.12
CA ARG A 188 -47.45 1.39 -16.14
C ARG A 188 -48.57 0.48 -15.63
N GLU A 189 -48.47 -0.01 -14.40
CA GLU A 189 -49.53 -0.82 -13.78
C GLU A 189 -50.83 -0.02 -13.63
N ARG A 190 -50.74 1.23 -13.15
CA ARG A 190 -51.91 2.14 -13.10
C ARG A 190 -52.53 2.36 -14.47
N ALA A 191 -51.74 2.63 -15.51
CA ALA A 191 -52.25 2.80 -16.86
C ALA A 191 -52.94 1.54 -17.40
N HIS A 192 -52.38 0.36 -17.10
CA HIS A 192 -52.97 -0.92 -17.50
C HIS A 192 -54.33 -1.18 -16.83
N ILE A 193 -54.45 -0.91 -15.52
CA ILE A 193 -55.72 -1.03 -14.77
C ILE A 193 -56.79 -0.12 -15.37
N ILE A 194 -56.46 1.14 -15.68
CA ILE A 194 -57.39 2.09 -16.31
C ILE A 194 -57.85 1.59 -17.68
N ASN A 195 -56.94 1.04 -18.49
CA ASN A 195 -57.30 0.49 -19.80
C ASN A 195 -58.22 -0.73 -19.69
N ILE A 196 -57.98 -1.63 -18.73
CA ILE A 196 -58.88 -2.77 -18.47
C ILE A 196 -60.27 -2.29 -18.06
N MET A 197 -60.37 -1.27 -17.19
CA MET A 197 -61.66 -0.70 -16.79
C MET A 197 -62.42 -0.12 -17.99
N LYS A 198 -61.75 0.67 -18.84
CA LYS A 198 -62.35 1.23 -20.06
C LYS A 198 -62.80 0.16 -21.06
N VAL A 199 -61.99 -0.89 -21.28
CA VAL A 199 -62.37 -1.99 -22.18
C VAL A 199 -63.60 -2.73 -21.65
N LYS A 200 -63.67 -2.95 -20.33
CA LYS A 200 -64.84 -3.56 -19.69
C LYS A 200 -66.11 -2.71 -19.84
N GLU A 201 -66.01 -1.38 -19.72
CA GLU A 201 -67.13 -0.46 -19.97
C GLU A 201 -67.62 -0.51 -21.43
N LEU A 202 -66.69 -0.67 -22.38
CA LEU A 202 -67.03 -0.75 -23.81
C LEU A 202 -67.67 -2.09 -24.20
N MET A 203 -67.29 -3.19 -23.56
CA MET A 203 -67.87 -4.53 -23.81
C MET A 203 -69.10 -4.85 -22.95
N GLY A 204 -69.38 -4.04 -21.92
CA GLY A 204 -70.55 -4.18 -21.04
C GLY A 204 -71.82 -3.48 -21.53
N LYS A 205 -71.83 -3.00 -22.79
CA LYS A 205 -73.02 -2.58 -23.55
C LYS A 205 -73.25 -3.57 -24.68
#